data_AF-A0A2V6BQD9-F1
#
_entry.id   AF-A0A2V6BQD9-F1
#
_cell.length_a   1.000
_cell.length_b   1.000
_cell.length_c   1.000
_cell.angle_alpha   90.00
_cell.angle_beta   90.00
_cell.angle_gamma   90.00
#
_symmetry.space_group_name_H-M   'P 1'
#
loop_
_entity.id
_entity.type
_entity.pdbx_description
1 polymer ?
#
loop_
_entity_poly.entity_id
_entity_poly.type
_entity_poly.pdbx_seq_one_letter_code
_entity_poly.pdbx_strand_id
1 'polypeptide(L)'
;MKLLGRILLAFSAIVLAIGAWIHTAGFDRMSTGVAKSDLNPFLSKGFKVLWLQDSTIAIVLSIVFAFVAIRPAAASQPLIFLLALVPVITATLTYYFIGNFFGGHIFLVAGIAAILGAVLYPATKRL
;
A
#
# COMPACT_ATOMS: atom_id res chain seq x y z
N MET A 1 8.83 -7.52 22.15
CA MET A 1 8.26 -6.65 21.09
C MET A 1 8.52 -7.13 19.66
N LYS A 2 9.64 -7.83 19.38
CA LYS A 2 9.95 -8.36 18.02
C LYS A 2 8.83 -9.16 17.36
N LEU A 3 8.12 -10.02 18.12
CA LEU A 3 6.99 -10.80 17.58
C LEU A 3 5.82 -9.89 17.16
N LEU A 4 5.47 -8.91 17.99
CA LEU A 4 4.41 -7.95 17.68
C LEU A 4 4.73 -7.15 16.40
N GLY A 5 5.99 -6.69 16.23
CA GLY A 5 6.42 -6.02 15.01
C GLY A 5 6.23 -6.89 13.75
N ARG A 6 6.54 -8.19 13.84
CA ARG A 6 6.34 -9.15 12.75
C ARG A 6 4.86 -9.35 12.42
N ILE A 7 4.01 -9.48 13.44
CA ILE A 7 2.56 -9.63 13.27
C ILE A 7 1.98 -8.39 12.57
N LEU A 8 2.41 -7.19 12.96
CA LEU A 8 1.96 -5.94 12.34
C LEU A 8 2.39 -5.81 10.88
N LEU A 9 3.62 -6.24 10.54
CA LEU A 9 4.08 -6.28 9.14
C LEU A 9 3.32 -7.32 8.32
N ALA A 10 3.06 -8.50 8.88
CA ALA A 10 2.24 -9.53 8.22
C ALA A 10 0.80 -9.05 8.01
N PHE A 11 0.23 -8.38 9.00
CA PHE A 11 -1.10 -7.77 8.90
C PHE A 11 -1.14 -6.69 7.81
N SER A 12 -0.16 -5.78 7.78
CA SER A 12 -0.03 -4.78 6.72
C SER A 12 0.03 -5.42 5.34
N ALA A 13 0.83 -6.49 5.18
CA ALA A 13 0.94 -7.22 3.93
C ALA A 13 -0.40 -7.81 3.46
N ILE A 14 -1.16 -8.42 4.37
CA ILE A 14 -2.48 -9.00 4.07
C ILE A 14 -3.46 -7.89 3.66
N VAL A 15 -3.49 -6.78 4.40
CA VAL A 15 -4.38 -5.64 4.11
C VAL A 15 -4.07 -5.05 2.73
N LEU A 16 -2.79 -4.87 2.39
CA LEU A 16 -2.37 -4.40 1.07
C LEU A 16 -2.72 -5.38 -0.05
N ALA A 17 -2.56 -6.69 0.17
CA ALA A 17 -2.94 -7.70 -0.82
C ALA A 17 -4.45 -7.68 -1.10
N ILE A 18 -5.27 -7.61 -0.05
CA ILE A 18 -6.73 -7.50 -0.17
C ILE A 18 -7.10 -6.17 -0.87
N GLY A 19 -6.46 -5.06 -0.48
CA GLY A 19 -6.64 -3.76 -1.10
C GLY A 19 -6.34 -3.79 -2.60
N ALA A 20 -5.19 -4.34 -2.99
CA ALA A 20 -4.80 -4.47 -4.38
C ALA A 20 -5.77 -5.34 -5.18
N TRP A 21 -6.28 -6.43 -4.59
CA TRP A 21 -7.28 -7.27 -5.23
C TRP A 21 -8.59 -6.51 -5.48
N ILE A 22 -9.14 -5.86 -4.44
CA ILE A 22 -10.37 -5.07 -4.54
C ILE A 22 -10.20 -3.94 -5.58
N HIS A 23 -9.07 -3.23 -5.53
CA HIS A 23 -8.77 -2.13 -6.45
C HIS A 23 -8.67 -2.61 -7.90
N THR A 24 -7.97 -3.72 -8.14
CA THR A 24 -7.85 -4.32 -9.47
C THR A 24 -9.21 -4.81 -10.00
N ALA A 25 -10.04 -5.42 -9.15
CA ALA A 25 -11.39 -5.85 -9.52
C ALA A 25 -12.31 -4.68 -9.92
N GLY A 26 -12.03 -3.46 -9.45
CA GLY A 26 -12.74 -2.24 -9.84
C GLY A 26 -12.35 -1.67 -11.21
N PHE A 27 -11.32 -2.22 -11.87
CA PHE A 27 -10.72 -1.62 -13.07
C PHE A 27 -11.70 -1.45 -14.22
N ASP A 28 -12.51 -2.46 -14.54
CA ASP A 28 -13.45 -2.40 -15.66
C ASP A 28 -14.56 -1.38 -15.42
N ARG A 29 -15.06 -1.31 -14.18
CA ARG A 29 -16.07 -0.33 -13.78
C ARG A 29 -15.55 1.09 -13.94
N MET A 30 -14.31 1.35 -13.51
CA MET A 30 -13.70 2.67 -13.62
C MET A 30 -13.33 3.02 -15.06
N SER A 31 -12.79 2.06 -15.81
CA SER A 31 -12.52 2.22 -17.24
C SER A 31 -13.78 2.55 -18.03
N THR A 32 -14.91 1.93 -17.68
CA THR A 32 -16.22 2.22 -18.29
C THR A 32 -16.70 3.63 -17.95
N GLY A 33 -16.49 4.08 -16.70
CA GLY A 33 -16.79 5.45 -16.29
C GLY A 33 -15.98 6.49 -17.06
N VAL A 34 -14.67 6.27 -17.19
CA VAL A 34 -13.77 7.12 -17.96
C VAL A 34 -14.11 7.12 -19.46
N ALA A 35 -14.55 6.00 -20.02
CA ALA A 35 -14.97 5.94 -21.42
C ALA A 35 -16.25 6.76 -21.71
N LYS A 36 -17.03 7.08 -20.68
CA LYS A 36 -18.24 7.90 -20.77
C LYS A 36 -18.00 9.39 -20.51
N SER A 37 -16.77 9.79 -20.17
CA SER A 37 -16.43 11.19 -19.95
C SER A 37 -15.91 11.86 -21.24
N ASP A 38 -15.76 13.18 -21.19
CA ASP A 38 -15.18 14.03 -22.24
C ASP A 38 -13.64 14.12 -22.13
N LEU A 39 -13.01 13.23 -21.37
CA LEU A 39 -11.56 13.22 -21.21
C LEU A 39 -10.88 12.91 -22.55
N ASN A 40 -9.82 13.66 -22.85
CA ASN A 40 -9.04 13.35 -24.04
C ASN A 40 -8.40 11.93 -23.93
N PRO A 41 -8.08 11.28 -25.06
CA PRO A 41 -7.59 9.91 -25.05
C PRO A 41 -6.29 9.69 -24.26
N PHE A 42 -5.44 10.72 -24.14
CA PHE A 42 -4.20 10.64 -23.36
C PHE A 42 -4.50 10.52 -21.86
N LEU A 43 -5.39 11.36 -21.33
CA LEU A 43 -5.80 11.32 -19.93
C LEU A 43 -6.54 10.03 -19.57
N SER A 44 -7.38 9.52 -20.47
CA SER A 44 -8.08 8.24 -20.30
C SER A 44 -7.09 7.06 -20.16
N LYS A 45 -6.06 7.00 -21.02
CA LYS A 45 -5.00 5.99 -20.93
C LYS A 45 -4.14 6.18 -19.68
N GLY A 46 -3.80 7.43 -19.34
CA GLY A 46 -3.06 7.78 -18.14
C GLY A 46 -3.76 7.30 -16.86
N PHE A 47 -5.08 7.50 -16.76
CA PHE A 47 -5.88 6.99 -15.65
C PHE A 47 -5.75 5.47 -15.49
N LYS A 48 -5.83 4.71 -16.59
CA LYS A 48 -5.71 3.25 -16.55
C LYS A 48 -4.33 2.80 -16.06
N VAL A 49 -3.27 3.49 -16.50
CA VAL A 49 -1.91 3.21 -16.02
C VAL A 49 -1.81 3.49 -14.53
N LEU A 50 -2.24 4.66 -14.07
CA LEU A 50 -2.20 5.03 -12.66
C LEU A 50 -3.01 4.08 -11.78
N TRP A 51 -4.17 3.63 -12.26
CA TRP A 51 -4.99 2.64 -11.56
C TRP A 51 -4.24 1.33 -11.35
N LEU A 52 -3.67 0.75 -12.42
CA LEU A 52 -2.96 -0.52 -12.33
C LEU A 52 -1.60 -0.38 -11.61
N GLN A 53 -0.97 0.79 -11.71
CA GLN A 53 0.26 1.10 -10.99
C GLN A 53 0.03 1.07 -9.48
N ASP A 54 -1.07 1.65 -8.98
CA ASP A 54 -1.39 1.63 -7.55
C ASP A 54 -1.57 0.19 -7.02
N SER A 55 -2.31 -0.64 -7.75
CA SER A 55 -2.42 -2.09 -7.44
C SER A 55 -1.06 -2.79 -7.44
N THR A 56 -0.21 -2.48 -8.42
CA THR A 56 1.12 -3.10 -8.55
C THR A 56 2.02 -2.73 -7.36
N ILE A 57 2.02 -1.45 -6.96
CA ILE A 57 2.78 -0.97 -5.81
C ILE A 57 2.28 -1.64 -4.52
N ALA A 58 0.97 -1.73 -4.33
CA ALA A 58 0.37 -2.40 -3.17
C ALA A 58 0.76 -3.90 -3.09
N ILE A 59 0.78 -4.61 -4.23
CA ILE A 59 1.26 -6.00 -4.31
C ILE A 59 2.75 -6.09 -3.93
N VAL A 60 3.60 -5.23 -4.50
CA VAL A 60 5.03 -5.23 -4.21
C VAL A 60 5.29 -4.97 -2.73
N LEU A 61 4.63 -3.97 -2.14
CA LEU A 61 4.76 -3.66 -0.72
C LEU A 61 4.23 -4.79 0.17
N SER A 62 3.13 -5.45 -0.23
CA SER A 62 2.63 -6.64 0.44
C SER A 62 3.68 -7.75 0.48
N ILE A 63 4.31 -8.06 -0.66
CA ILE A 63 5.38 -9.06 -0.74
C ILE A 63 6.57 -8.66 0.13
N VAL A 64 7.00 -7.40 0.08
CA VAL A 64 8.13 -6.91 0.88
C VAL A 64 7.83 -7.03 2.38
N PHE A 65 6.68 -6.56 2.85
CA PHE A 65 6.33 -6.63 4.27
C PHE A 65 6.12 -8.07 4.76
N ALA A 66 5.52 -8.94 3.92
CA ALA A 66 5.44 -10.38 4.21
C ALA A 66 6.83 -11.00 4.34
N PHE A 67 7.73 -10.69 3.39
CA PHE A 67 9.10 -11.19 3.40
C PHE A 67 9.86 -10.72 4.65
N VAL A 68 9.75 -9.46 5.05
CA VAL A 68 10.38 -8.94 6.27
C VAL A 68 9.76 -9.54 7.54
N ALA A 69 8.45 -9.80 7.56
CA ALA A 69 7.79 -10.48 8.67
C ALA A 69 8.33 -11.93 8.86
N ILE A 70 8.64 -12.64 7.77
CA ILE A 70 9.21 -14.00 7.78
C ILE A 70 10.71 -13.96 8.04
N ARG A 71 11.44 -13.06 7.37
CA ARG A 71 12.89 -12.85 7.46
C ARG A 71 13.22 -11.44 7.98
N PRO A 72 13.06 -11.23 9.29
CA PRO A 72 13.40 -10.01 10.01
C PRO A 72 14.69 -9.29 9.56
N ALA A 73 15.78 -10.02 9.34
CA ALA A 73 17.09 -9.45 8.99
C ALA A 73 17.19 -8.90 7.56
N ALA A 74 16.17 -9.06 6.72
CA ALA A 74 16.20 -8.65 5.31
C ALA A 74 16.11 -7.13 5.08
N ALA A 75 15.62 -6.36 6.07
CA ALA A 75 15.46 -4.91 5.93
C ALA A 75 15.81 -4.19 7.24
N SER A 76 16.32 -2.96 7.10
CA SER A 76 16.52 -2.06 8.24
C SER A 76 15.23 -1.33 8.60
N GLN A 77 15.10 -0.91 9.85
CA GLN A 77 13.95 -0.15 10.32
C GLN A 77 13.70 1.14 9.50
N PRO A 78 14.71 1.97 9.17
CA PRO A 78 14.49 3.14 8.32
C PRO A 78 13.93 2.80 6.93
N LEU A 79 14.37 1.70 6.34
CA LEU A 79 13.86 1.26 5.03
C LEU A 79 12.38 0.87 5.12
N ILE A 80 11.98 0.10 6.14
CA ILE A 80 10.58 -0.27 6.35
C ILE A 80 9.73 0.99 6.56
N PHE A 81 10.23 1.97 7.32
CA PHE A 81 9.54 3.23 7.54
C PHE A 81 9.32 4.01 6.23
N LEU A 82 10.35 4.17 5.41
CA LEU A 82 10.25 4.84 4.10
C LEU A 82 9.25 4.14 3.18
N LEU A 83 9.26 2.81 3.14
CA LEU A 83 8.30 2.04 2.35
C LEU A 83 6.87 2.19 2.89
N ALA A 84 6.69 2.25 4.21
CA ALA A 84 5.40 2.43 4.85
C ALA A 84 4.81 3.84 4.66
N LEU A 85 5.63 4.85 4.31
CA LEU A 85 5.12 6.16 3.94
C LEU A 85 4.31 6.13 2.64
N VAL A 86 4.62 5.22 1.71
CA VAL A 86 3.89 5.11 0.44
C VAL A 86 2.37 4.94 0.67
N PRO A 87 1.89 3.92 1.40
CA PRO A 87 0.46 3.77 1.66
C PRO A 87 -0.13 4.89 2.54
N VAL A 88 0.64 5.48 3.47
CA VAL A 88 0.15 6.63 4.26
C VAL A 88 -0.08 7.87 3.39
N ILE A 89 0.84 8.15 2.46
CA ILE A 89 0.71 9.25 1.51
C ILE A 89 -0.42 8.95 0.53
N THR A 90 -0.52 7.73 0.00
CA THR A 90 -1.65 7.32 -0.85
C THR A 90 -2.98 7.52 -0.15
N ALA A 91 -3.10 7.16 1.13
CA ALA A 91 -4.31 7.40 1.92
C ALA A 91 -4.61 8.91 2.04
N THR A 92 -3.59 9.71 2.33
CA THR A 92 -3.72 11.18 2.45
C THR A 92 -4.22 11.80 1.15
N LEU A 93 -3.60 11.44 0.02
CA LEU A 93 -4.02 11.90 -1.31
C LEU A 93 -5.42 11.39 -1.67
N THR A 94 -5.77 10.17 -1.28
CA THR A 94 -7.10 9.61 -1.48
C THR A 94 -8.15 10.43 -0.74
N TYR A 95 -7.92 10.75 0.54
CA TYR A 95 -8.84 11.60 1.30
C TYR A 95 -8.93 13.01 0.73
N TYR A 96 -7.82 13.56 0.26
CA TYR A 96 -7.79 14.90 -0.31
C TYR A 96 -8.55 15.00 -1.65
N PHE A 97 -8.31 14.08 -2.58
CA PHE A 97 -8.87 14.13 -3.94
C PHE A 97 -10.23 13.43 -4.09
N ILE A 98 -10.50 12.37 -3.31
CA ILE A 98 -11.72 11.55 -3.42
C ILE A 98 -12.66 11.78 -2.24
N GLY A 99 -12.13 12.11 -1.06
CA GLY A 99 -12.90 12.24 0.19
C GLY A 99 -12.93 10.94 0.99
N ASN A 100 -13.99 10.74 1.79
CA ASN A 100 -14.12 9.57 2.67
C ASN A 100 -14.35 8.27 1.87
N PHE A 101 -13.27 7.71 1.34
CA PHE A 101 -13.28 6.55 0.47
C PHE A 101 -12.70 5.31 1.15
N PHE A 102 -13.34 4.16 0.94
CA PHE A 102 -12.93 2.89 1.55
C PHE A 102 -11.46 2.53 1.26
N GLY A 103 -10.98 2.77 0.03
CA GLY A 103 -9.58 2.52 -0.32
C GLY A 103 -8.59 3.33 0.53
N GLY A 104 -8.94 4.56 0.91
CA GLY A 104 -8.13 5.40 1.79
C GLY A 104 -7.93 4.77 3.18
N HIS A 105 -8.98 4.15 3.73
CA HIS A 105 -8.91 3.46 5.02
C HIS A 105 -8.01 2.23 4.96
N ILE A 106 -8.09 1.44 3.88
CA ILE A 106 -7.22 0.27 3.68
C ILE A 106 -5.75 0.70 3.70
N PHE A 107 -5.39 1.70 2.89
CA PHE A 107 -4.02 2.19 2.80
C PHE A 107 -3.54 2.79 4.13
N LEU A 108 -4.38 3.55 4.83
CA LEU A 108 -4.03 4.13 6.12
C LEU A 108 -3.73 3.05 7.17
N VAL A 109 -4.63 2.07 7.30
CA VAL A 109 -4.48 0.96 8.26
C VAL A 109 -3.22 0.15 7.96
N ALA A 110 -2.98 -0.18 6.69
CA ALA A 110 -1.77 -0.88 6.27
C ALA A 110 -0.49 -0.08 6.57
N GLY A 111 -0.48 1.21 6.26
CA GLY A 111 0.66 2.10 6.47
C GLY A 111 0.99 2.29 7.95
N ILE A 112 -0.02 2.56 8.79
CA ILE A 112 0.16 2.67 10.23
C ILE A 112 0.67 1.35 10.82
N ALA A 113 0.09 0.22 10.41
CA ALA A 113 0.55 -1.09 10.86
C ALA A 113 2.03 -1.34 10.49
N ALA A 114 2.46 -0.98 9.28
CA ALA A 114 3.85 -1.13 8.87
C ALA A 114 4.79 -0.19 9.63
N ILE A 115 4.39 1.06 9.90
CA ILE A 115 5.16 2.01 10.72
C ILE A 115 5.34 1.46 12.14
N LEU A 116 4.24 1.05 12.80
CA LEU A 116 4.30 0.47 14.13
C LEU A 116 5.11 -0.84 14.13
N GLY A 117 4.96 -1.64 13.08
CA GLY A 117 5.75 -2.83 12.82
C GLY A 117 7.25 -2.53 12.81
N ALA A 118 7.67 -1.47 12.11
CA ALA A 118 9.05 -1.00 12.05
C ALA A 118 9.57 -0.47 13.40
N VAL A 119 8.76 0.30 14.13
CA VAL A 119 9.16 0.86 15.44
C VAL A 119 9.37 -0.22 16.49
N LEU A 120 8.49 -1.24 16.51
CA LEU A 120 8.55 -2.35 17.45
C LEU A 120 9.54 -3.45 17.02
N TYR A 121 10.16 -3.26 15.85
CA TYR A 121 11.20 -4.11 15.32
C TYR A 121 12.55 -3.77 15.97
N PRO A 122 13.33 -4.74 16.46
CA PRO A 122 14.62 -4.44 17.05
C PRO A 122 15.59 -3.96 15.96
N ALA A 123 16.18 -2.79 16.17
CA ALA A 123 17.30 -2.32 15.36
C ALA A 123 18.34 -3.43 15.27
N THR A 124 18.69 -3.84 14.06
CA THR A 124 19.80 -4.76 13.83
C THR A 124 21.03 -4.11 14.47
N LYS A 125 21.57 -4.72 15.53
CA LYS A 125 22.90 -4.34 16.03
C LYS A 125 23.83 -4.46 14.83
N ARG A 126 24.38 -3.34 14.37
CA ARG A 126 25.47 -3.34 13.39
C ARG A 126 26.60 -4.17 14.04
N LEU A 127 26.96 -5.28 13.41
CA LEU A 127 28.23 -5.95 13.69
C LEU A 127 29.36 -5.08 13.16
#